data_AF-A0A3M6UBC2-F1
#
_entry.id   AF-A0A3M6UBC2-F1
#
_cell.length_a   1.000
_cell.length_b   1.000
_cell.length_c   1.000
_cell.angle_alpha   90.00
_cell.angle_beta   90.00
_cell.angle_gamma   90.00
#
_symmetry.space_group_name_H-M   'P 1'
#
loop_
_entity.id
_entity.type
_entity.pdbx_description
1 polymer ?
#
loop_
_entity_poly.entity_id
_entity_poly.type
_entity_poly.pdbx_seq_one_letter_code
_entity_poly.pdbx_strand_id
1 'polypeptide(L)'
;MGFEWAITYCNFSFLLKSDDDVFVHVPRVLSFLSAPTTPKKMFYAGRRYANKGPRRKGKWMVTYEEYNETRYPDFCPGFGYILSHDVNVYVGMLASKNGISVTNNVGFEVWHPPQYVCVPIKNTLVRHDVGEECQLKMFNLTIVPR
;
A
#
# COMPACT_ATOMS: atom_id res chain seq x y z
N MET A 1 8.78 -15.53 -3.31
CA MET A 1 10.04 -14.77 -3.53
C MET A 1 10.17 -13.55 -2.62
N GLY A 2 9.73 -12.32 -2.94
CA GLY A 2 10.04 -11.14 -2.10
C GLY A 2 9.51 -11.17 -0.66
N PHE A 3 8.21 -11.42 -0.51
CA PHE A 3 7.57 -11.53 0.81
C PHE A 3 8.05 -12.73 1.63
N GLU A 4 8.20 -13.89 0.97
CA GLU A 4 8.71 -15.12 1.58
C GLU A 4 10.13 -14.91 2.12
N TRP A 5 10.99 -14.24 1.36
CA TRP A 5 12.33 -13.87 1.79
C TRP A 5 12.28 -12.94 3.00
N ALA A 6 11.45 -11.90 2.97
CA ALA A 6 11.31 -10.99 4.10
C ALA A 6 10.90 -11.72 5.38
N ILE A 7 9.87 -12.57 5.33
CA ILE A 7 9.41 -13.35 6.49
C ILE A 7 10.47 -14.34 6.99
N THR A 8 11.24 -14.94 6.07
CA THR A 8 12.22 -15.97 6.44
C THR A 8 13.51 -15.39 7.01
N TYR A 9 13.96 -14.23 6.50
CA TYR A 9 15.31 -13.72 6.74
C TYR A 9 15.37 -12.36 7.43
N CYS A 10 14.25 -11.65 7.61
CA CYS A 10 14.22 -10.36 8.29
C CYS A 10 13.46 -10.45 9.61
N ASN A 11 13.98 -9.77 10.64
CA ASN A 11 13.24 -9.52 11.86
C ASN A 11 12.57 -8.13 11.76
N PHE A 12 11.23 -8.10 11.69
CA PHE A 12 10.47 -6.86 11.54
C PHE A 12 9.09 -6.95 12.21
N SER A 13 8.54 -5.81 12.62
CA SER A 13 7.16 -5.73 13.12
C SER A 13 6.16 -5.47 12.00
N PHE A 14 6.56 -4.66 11.01
CA PHE A 14 5.77 -4.28 9.87
C PHE A 14 6.60 -4.32 8.58
N LEU A 15 5.96 -4.71 7.48
CA LEU A 15 6.51 -4.70 6.15
C LEU A 15 5.72 -3.71 5.29
N LEU A 16 6.40 -2.71 4.73
CA LEU A 16 5.85 -1.87 3.66
C LEU A 16 6.29 -2.43 2.32
N LYS A 17 5.34 -2.88 1.50
CA LYS A 17 5.58 -3.15 0.08
C LYS A 17 5.35 -1.87 -0.70
N SER A 18 6.21 -1.55 -1.67
CA SER A 18 6.00 -0.49 -2.66
C SER A 18 6.46 -0.89 -4.05
N ASP A 19 6.00 -0.19 -5.09
CA ASP A 19 6.62 -0.20 -6.43
C ASP A 19 7.79 0.82 -6.47
N ASP A 20 8.51 0.88 -7.60
CA ASP A 20 9.66 1.77 -7.84
C ASP A 20 9.23 3.18 -8.27
N ASP A 21 7.99 3.35 -8.74
CA ASP A 21 7.35 4.63 -9.08
C ASP A 21 6.56 5.24 -7.91
N VAL A 22 7.02 4.99 -6.67
CA VAL A 22 6.30 5.35 -5.44
C VAL A 22 7.16 6.17 -4.50
N PHE A 23 6.62 7.30 -4.05
CA PHE A 23 7.21 8.07 -2.96
C PHE A 23 6.67 7.61 -1.59
N VAL A 24 7.57 7.46 -0.61
CA VAL A 24 7.22 7.11 0.77
C VAL A 24 7.66 8.23 1.72
N HIS A 25 6.71 8.79 2.47
CA HIS A 25 7.01 9.75 3.53
C HIS A 25 7.41 9.01 4.82
N VAL A 26 8.66 8.53 4.86
CA VAL A 26 9.17 7.64 5.92
C VAL A 26 8.87 8.13 7.35
N PRO A 27 9.13 9.40 7.75
CA PRO A 27 8.81 9.86 9.10
C PRO A 27 7.34 9.69 9.49
N ARG A 28 6.41 9.96 8.59
CA ARG A 28 4.97 9.81 8.87
C ARG A 28 4.53 8.36 8.88
N VAL A 29 5.11 7.51 8.03
CA VAL A 29 4.87 6.07 8.08
C VAL A 29 5.31 5.52 9.44
N LEU A 30 6.49 5.91 9.93
CA LEU A 30 6.96 5.51 11.26
C LEU A 30 6.03 6.01 12.38
N SER A 31 5.60 7.28 12.33
CA SER A 31 4.63 7.82 13.29
C SER A 31 3.28 7.10 13.25
N PHE A 32 2.79 6.77 12.06
CA PHE A 32 1.57 5.98 11.87
C PHE A 32 1.70 4.59 12.50
N LEU A 33 2.82 3.90 12.26
CA LEU A 33 3.05 2.55 12.77
C LEU A 33 3.34 2.52 14.27
N SER A 34 3.88 3.59 14.83
CA SER A 34 4.19 3.73 16.26
C SER A 34 2.99 4.16 17.08
N ALA A 35 1.91 4.64 16.45
CA ALA A 35 0.70 5.05 17.14
C ALA A 35 0.12 3.89 17.99
N PRO A 36 -0.35 4.14 19.23
CA PRO A 36 -0.97 3.12 20.07
C PRO A 36 -2.22 2.50 19.45
N THR A 37 -2.88 3.23 18.55
CA THR A 37 -4.09 2.80 17.84
C THR A 37 -3.80 1.85 16.68
N THR A 38 -2.54 1.69 16.26
CA THR A 38 -2.18 0.83 15.13
C THR A 38 -2.03 -0.62 15.58
N PRO A 39 -2.86 -1.55 15.08
CA PRO A 39 -2.76 -2.97 15.41
C PRO A 39 -1.37 -3.52 15.06
N LYS A 40 -0.82 -4.35 15.95
CA LYS A 40 0.49 -5.01 15.75
C LYS A 40 0.38 -6.41 15.13
N LYS A 41 -0.84 -6.93 15.02
CA LYS A 41 -1.18 -8.26 14.49
C LYS A 41 -2.36 -8.15 13.57
N MET A 42 -2.48 -9.09 12.63
CA MET A 42 -3.55 -9.15 11.63
C MET A 42 -3.76 -7.81 10.91
N PHE A 43 -2.68 -7.04 10.74
CA PHE A 43 -2.73 -5.69 10.23
C PHE A 43 -2.42 -5.69 8.74
N TYR A 44 -3.39 -5.23 7.96
CA TYR A 44 -3.24 -4.99 6.53
C TYR A 44 -3.80 -3.61 6.22
N ALA A 45 -2.94 -2.66 5.84
CA ALA A 45 -3.33 -1.27 5.66
C ALA A 45 -2.79 -0.67 4.35
N GLY A 46 -3.61 0.18 3.74
CA GLY A 46 -3.27 0.88 2.51
C GLY A 46 -4.50 1.55 1.94
N ARG A 47 -4.47 1.90 0.64
CA ARG A 47 -5.66 2.41 -0.03
C ARG A 47 -6.65 1.26 -0.24
N ARG A 48 -7.81 1.26 0.43
CA ARG A 48 -8.77 0.16 0.28
C ARG A 48 -9.53 0.28 -1.03
N TYR A 49 -9.46 -0.76 -1.86
CA TYR A 49 -10.28 -0.93 -3.05
C TYR A 49 -11.42 -1.87 -2.71
N ALA A 50 -12.56 -1.28 -2.37
CA ALA A 50 -13.79 -2.01 -2.08
C ALA A 50 -14.68 -2.15 -3.32
N ASN A 51 -15.43 -3.24 -3.40
CA ASN A 51 -16.44 -3.49 -4.44
C ASN A 51 -15.90 -3.42 -5.89
N LYS A 52 -14.61 -3.67 -6.11
CA LYS A 52 -14.00 -3.68 -7.46
C LYS A 52 -14.28 -5.00 -8.15
N GLY A 53 -14.68 -4.94 -9.42
CA GLY A 53 -14.84 -6.13 -10.27
C GLY A 53 -13.60 -6.43 -11.11
N PRO A 54 -13.44 -7.68 -11.57
CA PRO A 54 -12.44 -8.05 -12.57
C PRO A 54 -12.62 -7.24 -13.84
N ARG A 55 -11.52 -6.69 -14.38
CA ARG A 55 -11.57 -6.10 -15.71
C ARG A 55 -11.59 -7.25 -16.71
N ARG A 56 -12.49 -7.16 -17.71
CA ARG A 56 -12.57 -8.15 -18.80
C ARG A 56 -11.86 -7.69 -20.08
N LYS A 57 -11.04 -6.63 -20.00
CA LYS A 57 -10.23 -6.09 -21.10
C LYS A 57 -9.09 -5.18 -20.60
N GLY A 58 -8.08 -4.98 -21.44
CA GLY A 58 -6.94 -4.09 -21.20
C GLY A 58 -5.82 -4.73 -20.37
N LYS A 59 -4.86 -3.90 -19.92
CA LYS A 59 -3.64 -4.34 -19.20
C LYS A 59 -3.91 -5.28 -18.01
N TRP A 60 -5.03 -5.10 -17.32
CA TRP A 60 -5.39 -5.84 -16.10
C TRP A 60 -6.57 -6.81 -16.33
N MET A 61 -6.70 -7.34 -17.54
CA MET A 61 -7.76 -8.30 -17.88
C MET A 61 -7.60 -9.57 -17.06
N VAL A 62 -8.72 -10.07 -16.53
CA VAL A 62 -8.85 -11.37 -15.87
C VAL A 62 -10.00 -12.11 -16.55
N THR A 63 -9.76 -13.34 -16.99
CA THR A 63 -10.76 -14.14 -17.71
C THR A 63 -11.79 -14.73 -16.74
N TYR A 64 -12.90 -15.25 -17.26
CA TYR A 64 -13.90 -15.90 -16.41
C TYR A 64 -13.39 -17.24 -15.86
N GLU A 65 -12.48 -17.90 -16.57
CA GLU A 65 -11.80 -19.11 -16.13
C GLU A 65 -10.88 -18.84 -14.94
N GLU A 66 -10.17 -17.71 -14.93
CA GLU A 66 -9.31 -17.30 -13.81
C GLU A 66 -10.11 -16.82 -12.59
N TYR A 67 -11.19 -16.07 -12.83
CA TYR A 67 -12.04 -15.52 -11.78
C TYR A 67 -13.47 -15.31 -12.29
N ASN A 68 -14.38 -16.21 -11.88
CA ASN A 68 -15.77 -16.23 -12.34
C ASN A 68 -16.70 -15.28 -11.57
N GLU A 69 -16.29 -14.77 -10.39
CA GLU A 69 -17.14 -13.87 -9.62
C GLU A 69 -17.17 -12.45 -10.21
N THR A 70 -18.18 -11.67 -9.80
CA THR A 70 -18.40 -10.31 -10.31
C THR A 70 -17.64 -9.24 -9.53
N ARG A 71 -17.15 -9.57 -8.34
CA ARG A 71 -16.44 -8.66 -7.44
C ARG A 71 -15.29 -9.38 -6.76
N TYR A 72 -14.21 -8.65 -6.58
CA TYR A 72 -13.10 -9.06 -5.74
C TYR A 72 -13.41 -8.76 -4.26
N PRO A 73 -12.86 -9.56 -3.34
CA PRO A 73 -12.71 -9.16 -1.95
C PRO A 73 -11.97 -7.83 -1.83
N ASP A 74 -12.18 -7.11 -0.74
CA ASP A 74 -11.44 -5.87 -0.46
C ASP A 74 -9.93 -6.12 -0.45
N PHE A 75 -9.18 -5.27 -1.15
CA PHE A 75 -7.72 -5.37 -1.25
C PHE A 75 -7.08 -3.97 -1.29
N CYS A 76 -5.75 -3.91 -1.15
CA CYS A 76 -4.96 -2.73 -1.47
C CYS A 76 -4.34 -2.86 -2.87
N PRO A 77 -4.37 -1.81 -3.70
CA PRO A 77 -3.78 -1.83 -5.03
C PRO A 77 -2.26 -2.01 -4.95
N GLY A 78 -1.68 -2.48 -6.06
CA GLY A 78 -0.29 -2.94 -6.14
C GLY A 78 0.75 -1.94 -5.63
N PHE A 79 0.57 -0.65 -5.88
CA PHE A 79 1.60 0.36 -5.60
C PHE A 79 2.13 0.40 -4.18
N GLY A 80 1.31 0.06 -3.18
CA GLY A 80 1.84 -0.09 -1.83
C GLY A 80 0.82 -0.31 -0.74
N TYR A 81 1.28 -1.03 0.28
CA TYR A 81 0.52 -1.40 1.48
C TYR A 81 1.44 -1.90 2.58
N ILE A 82 0.94 -1.86 3.81
CA ILE A 82 1.65 -2.31 5.02
C ILE A 82 1.00 -3.58 5.55
N LEU A 83 1.83 -4.54 5.94
CA LEU A 83 1.45 -5.78 6.59
C LEU A 83 2.15 -5.88 7.96
N SER A 84 1.49 -6.44 8.98
CA SER A 84 2.20 -6.94 10.17
C SER A 84 2.88 -8.27 9.88
N HIS A 85 3.90 -8.61 10.66
CA HIS A 85 4.72 -9.81 10.45
C HIS A 85 3.91 -11.12 10.40
N ASP A 86 2.85 -11.24 11.19
CA ASP A 86 1.99 -12.43 11.27
C ASP A 86 1.07 -12.60 10.04
N VAL A 87 0.99 -11.59 9.19
CA VAL A 87 0.19 -11.62 7.97
C VAL A 87 0.99 -12.32 6.87
N ASN A 88 0.91 -13.65 6.85
CA ASN A 88 1.61 -14.50 5.89
C ASN A 88 1.23 -14.19 4.43
N VAL A 89 2.26 -13.91 3.63
CA VAL A 89 2.46 -13.61 2.18
C VAL A 89 1.32 -13.74 1.15
N TYR A 90 0.23 -14.45 1.39
CA TYR A 90 -0.85 -14.60 0.40
C TYR A 90 -1.84 -13.42 0.37
N VAL A 91 -1.46 -12.27 0.93
CA VAL A 91 -2.42 -11.23 1.34
C VAL A 91 -2.62 -10.21 0.23
N GLY A 92 -3.37 -10.67 -0.78
CA GLY A 92 -4.23 -9.86 -1.63
C GLY A 92 -5.70 -10.21 -1.34
N MET A 93 -6.41 -10.74 -2.35
CA MET A 93 -7.82 -11.16 -2.23
C MET A 93 -8.08 -12.27 -1.20
N LEU A 94 -7.05 -12.96 -0.72
CA LEU A 94 -7.19 -14.03 0.28
C LEU A 94 -7.18 -13.52 1.73
N ALA A 95 -6.93 -12.22 1.95
CA ALA A 95 -6.94 -11.62 3.28
C ALA A 95 -8.25 -11.92 4.04
N SER A 96 -9.38 -11.67 3.37
CA SER A 96 -10.71 -11.87 3.95
C SER A 96 -10.99 -13.32 4.31
N LYS A 97 -10.51 -14.28 3.51
CA LYS A 97 -10.64 -15.72 3.79
C LYS A 97 -9.89 -16.15 5.06
N ASN A 98 -8.89 -15.37 5.48
CA ASN A 98 -8.12 -15.59 6.70
C ASN A 98 -8.57 -14.67 7.86
N GLY A 99 -9.75 -14.04 7.75
CA GLY A 99 -10.27 -13.14 8.79
C GLY A 99 -9.55 -11.79 8.89
N ILE A 100 -8.71 -11.44 7.91
CA ILE A 100 -7.99 -10.16 7.86
C ILE A 100 -8.81 -9.16 7.05
N SER A 101 -9.15 -8.03 7.68
CA SER A 101 -9.85 -6.92 7.02
C SER A 101 -8.88 -5.81 6.64
N VAL A 102 -9.07 -5.23 5.45
CA VAL A 102 -8.25 -4.11 4.98
C VAL A 102 -8.56 -2.84 5.77
N THR A 103 -7.55 -2.30 6.44
CA THR A 103 -7.61 -0.98 7.08
C THR A 103 -7.38 0.10 6.02
N ASN A 104 -8.45 0.83 5.67
CA ASN A 104 -8.34 1.92 4.71
C ASN A 104 -7.53 3.09 5.29
N ASN A 105 -6.51 3.53 4.56
CA ASN A 105 -5.74 4.72 4.88
C ASN A 105 -5.67 5.64 3.66
N VAL A 106 -6.21 6.86 3.80
CA VAL A 106 -6.29 7.85 2.71
C VAL A 106 -4.92 8.47 2.37
N GLY A 107 -3.93 8.33 3.25
CA GLY A 107 -2.55 8.72 3.01
C GLY A 107 -1.81 7.83 2.00
N PHE A 108 -2.44 6.75 1.55
CA PHE A 108 -2.04 5.97 0.37
C PHE A 108 -2.75 6.54 -0.86
N GLU A 109 -1.99 7.29 -1.64
CA GLU A 109 -2.51 8.25 -2.58
C GLU A 109 -2.25 7.79 -4.02
N VAL A 110 -3.33 7.59 -4.78
CA VAL A 110 -3.30 7.23 -6.21
C VAL A 110 -3.48 8.43 -7.13
N TRP A 111 -3.87 9.58 -6.58
CA TRP A 111 -4.14 10.78 -7.36
C TRP A 111 -3.87 12.03 -6.52
N HIS A 112 -3.29 13.06 -7.13
CA HIS A 112 -3.20 14.41 -6.58
C HIS A 112 -3.78 15.46 -7.54
N PRO A 113 -4.22 16.60 -6.99
CA PRO A 113 -4.44 17.80 -7.78
C PRO A 113 -3.15 18.32 -8.46
N PRO A 114 -3.25 19.06 -9.59
CA PRO A 114 -2.09 19.58 -10.32
C PRO A 114 -1.14 20.45 -9.48
N GLN A 115 -1.64 21.19 -8.49
CA GLN A 115 -0.81 22.04 -7.62
C GLN A 115 0.09 21.25 -6.65
N TYR A 116 -0.09 19.93 -6.54
CA TYR A 116 0.70 19.05 -5.67
C TYR A 116 1.61 18.10 -6.45
N VAL A 117 1.94 18.42 -7.71
CA VAL A 117 2.95 17.69 -8.49
C VAL A 117 4.30 17.77 -7.78
N CYS A 118 4.88 16.60 -7.47
CA CYS A 118 6.10 16.44 -6.67
C CYS A 118 6.06 17.15 -5.29
N VAL A 119 4.90 17.32 -4.67
CA VAL A 119 4.77 17.92 -3.33
C VAL A 119 3.88 17.05 -2.45
N PRO A 120 4.38 16.51 -1.32
CA PRO A 120 3.55 15.73 -0.41
C PRO A 120 2.51 16.64 0.26
N ILE A 121 1.27 16.17 0.36
CA ILE A 121 0.22 16.86 1.11
C ILE A 121 0.33 16.50 2.60
N LYS A 122 -0.46 17.17 3.46
CA LYS A 122 -0.37 17.04 4.93
C LYS A 122 -0.43 15.59 5.44
N ASN A 123 -1.19 14.73 4.77
CA ASN A 123 -1.42 13.34 5.21
C ASN A 123 -0.76 12.29 4.30
N THR A 124 0.10 12.70 3.36
CA THR A 124 0.82 11.77 2.49
C THR A 124 1.66 10.81 3.33
N LEU A 125 1.38 9.51 3.19
CA LEU A 125 2.21 8.42 3.67
C LEU A 125 2.94 7.77 2.49
N VAL A 126 2.18 7.44 1.44
CA VAL A 126 2.67 6.78 0.23
C VAL A 126 1.96 7.38 -0.98
N ARG A 127 2.70 7.78 -2.00
CA ARG A 127 2.18 8.38 -3.24
C ARG A 127 2.62 7.56 -4.45
N HIS A 128 1.66 7.09 -5.23
CA HIS A 128 1.89 6.40 -6.50
C HIS A 128 2.17 7.38 -7.64
N ASP A 129 2.78 6.87 -8.71
CA ASP A 129 3.07 7.58 -9.97
C ASP A 129 3.98 8.79 -9.74
N VAL A 130 5.08 8.54 -9.04
CA VAL A 130 6.10 9.53 -8.71
C VAL A 130 7.41 9.13 -9.37
N GLY A 131 7.76 9.79 -10.47
CA GLY A 131 9.04 9.59 -11.14
C GLY A 131 10.24 10.08 -10.31
N GLU A 132 11.44 9.67 -10.70
CA GLU A 132 12.70 9.88 -9.96
C GLU A 132 12.92 11.33 -9.50
N GLU A 133 12.81 12.31 -10.40
CA GLU A 133 12.99 13.73 -10.06
C GLU A 133 11.98 14.20 -8.99
N CYS A 134 10.72 13.77 -9.10
CA CYS A 134 9.72 14.07 -8.10
C CYS A 134 10.04 13.36 -6.77
N GLN A 135 10.54 12.11 -6.78
CA GLN A 135 10.88 11.39 -5.56
C GLN A 135 11.96 12.14 -4.78
N LEU A 136 13.03 12.58 -5.45
CA LEU A 136 14.12 13.36 -4.84
C LEU A 136 13.60 14.69 -4.28
N LYS A 137 12.80 15.41 -5.05
CA LYS A 137 12.21 16.69 -4.61
C LYS A 137 11.31 16.49 -3.38
N MET A 138 10.43 15.50 -3.41
CA MET A 138 9.54 15.19 -2.29
C MET A 138 10.33 14.74 -1.07
N PHE A 139 11.36 13.91 -1.24
CA PHE A 139 12.23 13.47 -0.15
C PHE A 139 12.87 14.66 0.57
N ASN A 140 13.50 15.57 -0.18
CA ASN A 140 14.13 16.77 0.35
C ASN A 140 13.14 17.67 1.13
N LEU A 141 11.88 17.76 0.67
CA LEU A 141 10.82 18.50 1.39
C LEU A 141 10.40 17.85 2.72
N THR A 142 10.71 16.57 2.93
CA THR A 142 10.29 15.81 4.12
C THR A 142 11.38 15.60 5.16
N ILE A 143 12.66 15.72 4.79
CA ILE A 143 13.80 15.56 5.70
C ILE A 143 14.26 16.87 6.34
N VAL A 144 13.99 18.02 5.72
CA VAL A 144 14.37 19.32 6.27
C VAL A 144 13.30 19.77 7.25
N PRO A 145 13.59 19.90 8.55
CA PRO A 145 12.64 20.50 9.49
C PRO A 145 12.39 21.96 9.05
N ARG A 146 11.11 22.31 8.88
CA ARG A 146 10.70 23.71 8.75
C ARG A 146 10.66 24.37 10.12
#